data_AF-A0A1F0RJP4-F1
#
_entry.id   AF-A0A1F0RJP4-F1
#
_cell.length_a   1.000
_cell.length_b   1.000
_cell.length_c   1.000
_cell.angle_alpha   90.00
_cell.angle_beta   90.00
_cell.angle_gamma   90.00
#
_symmetry.space_group_name_H-M   'P 1'
#
loop_
_entity.id
_entity.type
_entity.pdbx_description
1 polymer ?
#
loop_
_entity_poly.entity_id
_entity_poly.type
_entity_poly.pdbx_seq_one_letter_code
_entity_poly.pdbx_strand_id
1 'polypeptide(L)'
;MARNIVQLNNRYIQDENQHRRYLEQERRKKNRFMGWVLILVILLFILPTFNLVQSYRNLLERRTQLTHLQKRYEEISNEKESQKAFANKLKDEEYAAKYARAKYYYSKQGEYIYTIPGLLPQ
;
A
#
# COMPACT_ATOMS: atom_id res chain seq x y z
N MET A 1 -66.94 -41.10 2.42
CA MET A 1 -66.45 -42.47 2.10
C MET A 1 -64.95 -42.37 1.81
N ALA A 2 -64.11 -43.08 2.55
CA ALA A 2 -62.67 -43.07 2.33
C ALA A 2 -62.32 -43.99 1.14
N ARG A 3 -61.56 -43.47 0.17
CA ARG A 3 -61.16 -44.20 -1.04
C ARG A 3 -60.00 -45.14 -0.68
N ASN A 4 -60.27 -46.43 -0.54
CA ASN A 4 -59.24 -47.45 -0.38
C ASN A 4 -58.53 -47.65 -1.73
N ILE A 5 -57.31 -47.14 -1.84
CA ILE A 5 -56.46 -47.35 -3.00
C ILE A 5 -55.57 -48.56 -2.69
N VAL A 6 -55.73 -49.64 -3.46
CA VAL A 6 -54.89 -50.83 -3.32
C VAL A 6 -53.50 -50.49 -3.86
N GLN A 7 -52.51 -50.45 -2.98
CA GLN A 7 -51.12 -50.29 -3.41
C GLN A 7 -50.67 -51.58 -4.10
N LEU A 8 -50.24 -51.50 -5.36
CA LEU A 8 -49.64 -52.65 -6.05
C LEU A 8 -48.33 -53.02 -5.35
N ASN A 9 -48.38 -54.03 -4.50
CA ASN A 9 -47.24 -54.52 -3.75
C ASN A 9 -46.53 -55.64 -4.54
N ASN A 10 -45.78 -55.26 -5.58
CA ASN A 10 -45.03 -56.20 -6.41
C ASN A 10 -43.52 -56.09 -6.14
N ARG A 11 -42.80 -57.21 -6.25
CA ARG A 11 -41.33 -57.31 -6.05
C ARG A 11 -40.57 -56.31 -6.92
N TYR A 12 -41.00 -56.12 -8.17
CA TYR A 12 -40.39 -55.13 -9.06
C TYR A 12 -40.43 -53.70 -8.50
N ILE A 13 -41.56 -53.27 -7.94
CA ILE A 13 -41.71 -51.94 -7.34
C ILE A 13 -40.87 -51.82 -6.07
N GLN A 14 -40.75 -52.90 -5.29
CA GLN A 14 -39.91 -52.91 -4.10
C GLN A 14 -38.41 -52.80 -4.46
N ASP A 15 -37.94 -53.58 -5.43
CA ASP A 15 -36.54 -53.57 -5.89
C ASP A 15 -36.17 -52.21 -6.50
N GLU A 16 -37.01 -51.65 -7.37
CA GLU A 16 -36.80 -50.33 -7.98
C GLU A 16 -36.71 -49.22 -6.92
N ASN A 17 -37.57 -49.28 -5.89
CA ASN A 17 -37.53 -48.33 -4.77
C ASN A 17 -36.29 -48.52 -3.89
N GLN A 18 -35.82 -49.76 -3.67
CA GLN A 18 -34.58 -50.01 -2.95
C GLN A 18 -33.36 -49.49 -3.73
N HIS A 19 -33.32 -49.73 -5.05
CA HIS A 19 -32.28 -49.23 -5.93
C HIS A 19 -32.24 -47.69 -5.95
N ARG A 20 -33.40 -47.04 -6.06
CA ARG A 20 -33.50 -45.56 -5.95
C ARG A 20 -33.01 -45.05 -4.60
N ARG A 21 -33.40 -45.69 -3.49
CA ARG A 21 -32.92 -45.31 -2.15
C ARG A 21 -31.42 -45.47 -2.01
N TYR A 22 -30.84 -46.54 -2.57
CA TYR A 22 -29.40 -46.76 -2.59
C TYR A 22 -28.67 -45.65 -3.36
N LEU A 23 -29.12 -45.34 -4.59
CA LEU A 23 -28.57 -44.26 -5.40
C LEU A 23 -28.70 -42.89 -4.72
N GLU A 24 -29.82 -42.62 -4.04
CA GLU A 24 -30.00 -41.41 -3.26
C GLU A 24 -29.04 -41.33 -2.07
N GLN A 25 -28.82 -42.43 -1.36
CA GLN A 25 -27.86 -42.49 -0.25
C GLN A 25 -26.43 -42.27 -0.73
N GLU A 26 -26.04 -42.91 -1.83
CA GLU A 26 -24.78 -42.67 -2.55
C GLU A 26 -24.61 -41.19 -2.90
N ARG A 27 -25.63 -40.57 -3.50
CA ARG A 27 -25.61 -39.15 -3.87
C ARG A 27 -25.53 -38.24 -2.65
N ARG A 28 -26.25 -38.55 -1.57
CA ARG A 28 -26.18 -37.81 -0.29
C ARG A 28 -24.78 -37.90 0.33
N LYS A 29 -24.13 -39.06 0.31
CA LYS A 29 -22.75 -39.23 0.79
C LYS A 29 -21.77 -38.39 -0.04
N LYS A 30 -21.87 -38.44 -1.37
CA LYS A 30 -21.04 -37.64 -2.29
C LYS A 30 -21.25 -36.14 -2.09
N ASN A 31 -22.49 -35.69 -1.92
CA ASN A 31 -22.79 -34.28 -1.67
C ASN A 31 -22.26 -33.78 -0.31
N ARG A 32 -22.34 -34.62 0.74
CA ARG A 32 -21.73 -34.30 2.04
C ARG A 32 -20.21 -34.20 1.94
N PHE A 33 -19.57 -35.12 1.21
CA PHE A 33 -18.14 -35.06 0.96
C PHE A 33 -17.74 -33.79 0.20
N MET A 34 -18.47 -33.43 -0.86
CA MET A 34 -18.26 -32.16 -1.58
C MET A 34 -18.43 -30.94 -0.66
N GLY A 35 -19.40 -30.96 0.25
CA GLY A 35 -19.56 -29.89 1.25
C GLY A 35 -18.34 -29.73 2.16
N TRP A 36 -17.77 -30.84 2.66
CA TRP A 36 -16.55 -30.82 3.45
C TRP A 36 -15.33 -30.32 2.65
N VAL A 37 -15.20 -30.75 1.39
CA VAL A 37 -14.15 -30.25 0.49
C VAL A 37 -14.28 -28.74 0.27
N LEU A 38 -15.51 -28.25 0.05
CA LEU A 38 -15.76 -26.82 -0.15
C LEU A 38 -15.40 -25.99 1.10
N ILE A 39 -15.74 -26.49 2.30
CA ILE A 39 -15.33 -25.85 3.57
C ILE A 39 -13.81 -25.80 3.69
N LEU A 40 -13.11 -26.90 3.38
CA LEU A 40 -11.65 -26.96 3.41
C LEU A 40 -11.02 -25.97 2.42
N VAL A 41 -11.55 -25.87 1.21
CA VAL A 41 -11.09 -24.92 0.20
C VAL A 41 -11.26 -23.48 0.72
N ILE A 42 -12.44 -23.12 1.23
CA ILE A 42 -12.69 -21.79 1.80
C ILE A 42 -11.69 -21.50 2.94
N LEU A 43 -11.47 -22.45 3.85
CA LEU A 43 -10.56 -22.28 4.98
C LEU A 43 -9.10 -22.11 4.51
N LEU A 44 -8.69 -22.85 3.49
CA LEU A 44 -7.37 -22.74 2.86
C LEU A 44 -7.15 -21.34 2.26
N PHE A 45 -8.19 -20.74 1.69
CA PHE A 45 -8.11 -19.39 1.11
C PHE A 45 -8.21 -18.25 2.15
N ILE A 46 -8.81 -18.47 3.32
CA ILE A 46 -8.91 -17.44 4.37
C ILE A 46 -7.52 -17.12 4.97
N LEU A 47 -6.69 -18.12 5.24
CA LEU A 47 -5.38 -17.94 5.88
C LEU A 47 -4.41 -17.01 5.11
N PRO A 48 -4.18 -17.17 3.78
CA PRO A 48 -3.26 -16.32 3.03
C PRO A 48 -3.76 -14.89 2.81
N THR A 49 -5.08 -14.63 2.92
CA THR A 49 -5.64 -13.29 2.65
C THR A 49 -5.24 -12.25 3.69
N PHE A 50 -5.12 -12.62 4.97
CA PHE A 50 -4.67 -11.70 6.02
C PHE A 50 -3.24 -11.23 5.81
N ASN A 51 -2.33 -12.13 5.42
CA ASN A 51 -0.92 -11.81 5.22
C ASN A 51 -0.71 -10.90 4.00
N LEU A 52 -1.54 -11.09 2.96
CA LEU A 52 -1.46 -10.33 1.72
C LEU A 52 -1.83 -8.85 1.91
N VAL A 53 -2.90 -8.58 2.66
CA VAL A 53 -3.34 -7.20 2.93
C VAL A 53 -2.31 -6.44 3.74
N GLN A 54 -1.76 -7.05 4.79
CA GLN A 54 -0.72 -6.42 5.60
C GLN A 54 0.56 -6.16 4.79
N SER A 55 0.98 -7.11 3.96
CA SER A 55 2.14 -6.95 3.08
C SER A 55 1.93 -5.82 2.06
N TYR A 56 0.73 -5.69 1.49
CA TYR A 56 0.40 -4.61 0.58
C TYR A 56 0.43 -3.23 1.26
N ARG A 57 -0.14 -3.12 2.47
CA ARG A 57 -0.09 -1.87 3.26
C ARG A 57 1.34 -1.48 3.59
N ASN A 58 2.14 -2.42 4.09
CA ASN A 58 3.55 -2.20 4.40
C ASN A 58 4.36 -1.78 3.17
N LEU A 59 4.09 -2.38 2.00
CA LEU A 59 4.75 -2.03 0.75
C LEU A 59 4.41 -0.59 0.33
N LEU A 60 3.15 -0.19 0.46
CA LEU A 60 2.69 1.15 0.12
C LEU A 60 3.36 2.20 1.02
N GLU A 61 3.38 1.96 2.34
CA GLU A 61 4.06 2.85 3.29
C GLU A 61 5.56 2.95 3.03
N ARG A 62 6.24 1.83 2.71
CA ARG A 62 7.66 1.87 2.36
C ARG A 62 7.91 2.68 1.08
N ARG A 63 7.03 2.59 0.07
CA ARG A 63 7.14 3.40 -1.15
C ARG A 63 7.00 4.89 -0.85
N THR A 64 6.01 5.29 -0.03
CA THR A 64 5.85 6.71 0.33
C THR A 64 7.05 7.23 1.13
N GLN A 65 7.55 6.44 2.09
CA GLN A 65 8.76 6.76 2.85
C GLN A 65 9.97 6.93 1.94
N LEU A 66 10.19 6.04 0.96
CA LEU A 66 11.28 6.16 0.00
C LEU A 66 11.18 7.45 -0.82
N THR A 67 9.99 7.77 -1.35
CA THR A 67 9.81 9.00 -2.12
C THR A 67 10.05 10.26 -1.29
N HIS A 68 9.60 10.27 -0.03
CA HIS A 68 9.82 11.38 0.88
C HIS A 68 11.30 11.50 1.27
N LEU A 69 11.97 10.38 1.53
CA LEU A 69 13.39 10.34 1.86
C LEU A 69 14.24 10.81 0.67
N GLN A 70 13.89 10.42 -0.55
CA GLN A 70 14.59 10.86 -1.76
C GLN A 70 14.42 12.36 -1.99
N LYS A 71 13.22 12.92 -1.80
CA LYS A 71 13.01 14.37 -1.85
C LYS A 71 13.82 15.12 -0.81
N ARG A 72 13.82 14.66 0.46
CA ARG A 72 14.66 15.27 1.51
C ARG A 72 16.14 15.18 1.18
N TYR A 73 16.58 14.07 0.62
CA TYR A 73 17.96 13.90 0.20
C TYR A 73 18.34 14.92 -0.88
N GLU A 74 17.51 15.09 -1.90
CA GLU A 74 17.73 16.08 -2.97
C GLU A 74 17.75 17.51 -2.41
N GLU A 75 16.80 17.85 -1.53
CA GLU A 75 16.75 19.16 -0.87
C GLU A 75 18.03 19.46 -0.08
N ILE A 76 18.44 18.53 0.80
CA ILE A 76 19.67 18.66 1.60
C ILE A 76 20.91 18.67 0.71
N SER A 77 20.93 17.90 -0.38
CA SER A 77 22.05 17.89 -1.32
C SER A 77 22.19 19.24 -2.02
N ASN A 78 21.08 19.82 -2.47
CA ASN A 78 21.05 21.13 -3.11
C ASN A 78 21.45 22.23 -2.13
N GLU A 79 20.97 22.19 -0.89
CA GLU A 79 21.37 23.11 0.17
C GLU A 79 22.87 23.01 0.46
N LYS A 80 23.40 21.79 0.57
CA LYS A 80 24.83 21.57 0.77
C LYS A 80 25.66 22.13 -0.39
N GLU A 81 25.20 21.94 -1.63
CA GLU A 81 25.89 22.46 -2.80
C GLU A 81 25.85 24.00 -2.85
N SER A 82 24.70 24.61 -2.54
CA SER A 82 24.57 26.07 -2.47
C SER A 82 25.46 26.67 -1.37
N GLN A 83 25.47 26.07 -0.18
CA GLN A 83 26.33 26.48 0.93
C GLN A 83 27.81 26.31 0.59
N LYS A 84 28.19 25.21 -0.09
CA LYS A 84 29.56 25.00 -0.55
C LYS A 84 29.97 26.03 -1.59
N ALA A 85 29.10 26.34 -2.54
CA ALA A 85 29.33 27.37 -3.55
C ALA A 85 29.47 28.75 -2.89
N PHE A 86 28.62 29.06 -1.92
CA PHE A 86 28.70 30.30 -1.14
C PHE A 86 30.00 30.40 -0.34
N ALA A 87 30.38 29.34 0.39
CA ALA A 87 31.64 29.27 1.11
C ALA A 87 32.85 29.45 0.17
N ASN A 88 32.79 28.93 -1.05
CA ASN A 88 33.83 29.17 -2.05
C ASN A 88 33.86 30.62 -2.53
N LYS A 89 32.70 31.27 -2.76
CA LYS A 89 32.64 32.70 -3.10
C LYS A 89 33.21 33.58 -1.99
N LEU A 90 33.01 33.22 -0.73
CA LEU A 90 33.59 33.93 0.42
C LEU A 90 35.11 33.84 0.52
N LYS A 91 35.78 32.96 -0.25
CA LYS A 91 37.25 32.94 -0.33
C LYS A 91 37.80 34.09 -1.18
N ASP A 92 36.97 34.68 -2.04
CA ASP A 92 37.33 35.85 -2.82
C ASP A 92 37.17 37.11 -1.94
N GLU A 93 38.26 37.87 -1.78
CA GLU A 93 38.29 39.04 -0.90
C GLU A 93 37.34 40.15 -1.36
N GLU A 94 37.19 40.35 -2.67
CA GLU A 94 36.30 41.38 -3.21
C GLU A 94 34.83 41.03 -2.95
N TYR A 95 34.47 39.77 -3.17
CA TYR A 95 33.15 39.25 -2.85
C TYR A 95 32.86 39.30 -1.35
N ALA A 96 33.81 38.88 -0.51
CA ALA A 96 33.67 38.92 0.94
C ALA A 96 33.49 40.36 1.47
N ALA A 97 34.24 41.32 0.94
CA ALA A 97 34.08 42.73 1.28
C ALA A 97 32.70 43.28 0.88
N LYS A 98 32.22 42.98 -0.33
CA LYS A 98 30.87 43.35 -0.79
C LYS A 98 29.78 42.72 0.07
N TYR A 99 29.93 41.44 0.41
CA TYR A 99 29.01 40.72 1.29
C TYR A 99 28.97 41.33 2.69
N ALA A 100 30.13 41.66 3.28
CA ALA A 100 30.21 42.32 4.58
C ALA A 100 29.56 43.72 4.56
N ARG A 101 29.79 44.52 3.50
CA ARG A 101 29.15 45.83 3.35
C ARG A 101 27.63 45.72 3.28
N ALA A 102 27.12 44.77 2.50
CA ALA A 102 25.69 44.53 2.39
C ALA A 102 25.09 43.97 3.69
N LYS A 103 25.80 43.08 4.41
CA LYS A 103 25.33 42.46 5.66
C LYS A 103 25.30 43.43 6.84
N TYR A 104 26.32 44.28 6.96
CA TYR A 104 26.49 45.21 8.08
C TYR A 104 26.07 46.64 7.73
N TYR A 105 25.48 46.85 6.54
CA TYR A 105 25.08 48.16 6.06
C TYR A 105 26.21 49.19 6.17
N TYR A 106 27.41 48.80 5.75
CA TYR A 106 28.59 49.68 5.78
C TYR A 106 28.67 50.50 4.50
N SER A 107 28.67 51.83 4.64
CA SER A 107 28.84 52.81 3.57
C SER A 107 29.98 53.78 3.87
N LYS A 108 30.59 54.33 2.83
CA LYS A 108 31.56 55.43 2.92
C LYS A 108 30.85 56.78 2.83
N GLN A 109 31.58 57.84 3.19
CA GLN A 109 31.08 59.20 3.13
C GLN A 109 30.62 59.55 1.70
N GLY A 110 29.35 59.95 1.56
CA GLY A 110 28.72 60.26 0.26
C GLY A 110 28.00 59.08 -0.42
N GLU A 111 27.98 57.88 0.16
CA GLU A 111 27.22 56.74 -0.35
C GLU A 111 25.84 56.62 0.32
N TYR A 112 24.81 56.19 -0.43
CA TYR A 112 23.47 55.88 0.08
C TYR A 112 23.23 54.36 0.04
N ILE A 113 22.67 53.80 1.13
CA ILE A 113 22.39 52.36 1.25
C ILE A 113 20.92 52.09 0.95
N TYR A 114 20.67 51.18 0.01
CA TYR A 114 19.34 50.63 -0.26
C TYR A 114 19.29 49.18 0.20
N THR A 115 18.36 48.85 1.09
CA THR A 115 18.18 47.49 1.59
C THR A 115 17.18 46.75 0.69
N ILE A 116 17.61 45.61 0.15
CA ILE A 116 16.77 44.74 -0.67
C ILE A 116 16.51 43.46 0.14
N PRO A 117 15.25 43.15 0.50
CA PRO A 117 14.93 41.90 1.18
C PRO A 117 15.38 40.69 0.37
N GLY A 118 16.09 39.75 1.00
CA GLY A 118 16.55 38.52 0.34
C GLY A 118 17.76 38.67 -0.59
N LEU A 119 18.43 39.83 -0.63
CA LEU A 119 19.62 40.05 -1.45
C LEU A 119 20.79 39.14 -1.09
N LEU A 120 20.94 38.85 0.20
CA LEU A 120 22.04 38.02 0.70
C LEU A 120 21.59 36.55 0.74
N PRO A 121 22.38 35.63 0.17
CA PRO A 121 22.15 34.20 0.38
C PRO A 121 22.28 33.90 1.87
N GLN A 122 21.30 33.16 2.40
CA GLN A 122 21.28 32.71 3.80
C GLN A 122 22.03 31.38 3.96
#